data_AF-A0A7S1MIT3-F1
#
_entry.id   AF-A0A7S1MIT3-F1
#
_cell.length_a   1.000
_cell.length_b   1.000
_cell.length_c   1.000
_cell.angle_alpha   90.00
_cell.angle_beta   90.00
_cell.angle_gamma   90.00
#
_symmetry.space_group_name_H-M   'P 1'
#
loop_
_entity.id
_entity.type
_entity.pdbx_description
1 polymer ?
#
loop_
_entity_poly.entity_id
_entity_poly.type
_entity_poly.pdbx_seq_one_letter_code
_entity_poly.pdbx_strand_id
1 'polypeptide(L)'
;MQNAGESFESNFGLAAGGLGGLTAPSERSGAAAAPQEGFAAEVRERFRFLNAEDQKTVCRLECQLATKREEALYKLADQTIEQYRRALEVNGAVVASGQVGEEGEAMGLPPELVKRIEARMKLLRDTVMAVAAEPTVSLPQLTPLEQAQGFAFTSYAKTARVMSKAAEAFKGETQDSGGLTGQQLLGGARAAFGSLASRFRGRAGSGGAESPGGSFQSQ
;
A
#
# COMPACT_ATOMS: atom_id res chain seq x y z
N MET A 1 25.70 -21.24 -11.76
CA MET A 1 24.81 -21.01 -10.60
C MET A 1 24.26 -19.60 -10.71
N GLN A 2 23.14 -19.44 -11.42
CA GLN A 2 22.45 -18.16 -11.59
C GLN A 2 21.27 -18.16 -10.61
N ASN A 3 21.27 -17.19 -9.70
CA ASN A 3 20.20 -16.96 -8.73
C ASN A 3 18.94 -16.50 -9.48
N ALA A 4 18.00 -17.42 -9.68
CA ALA A 4 16.61 -17.09 -9.92
C ALA A 4 16.00 -16.58 -8.60
N GLY A 5 16.32 -15.33 -8.26
CA GLY A 5 15.61 -14.60 -7.23
C GLY A 5 14.24 -14.25 -7.78
N GLU A 6 13.23 -15.00 -7.35
CA GLU A 6 11.83 -14.76 -7.67
C GLU A 6 11.43 -13.35 -7.22
N SER A 7 11.37 -12.44 -8.18
CA SER A 7 10.71 -11.16 -8.05
C SER A 7 9.21 -11.41 -7.87
N PHE A 8 8.79 -11.72 -6.64
CA PHE A 8 7.41 -11.50 -6.20
C PHE A 8 7.24 -9.98 -6.04
N GLU A 9 7.34 -9.26 -7.16
CA GLU A 9 6.80 -7.92 -7.33
C GLU A 9 5.29 -8.06 -7.18
N SER A 10 4.90 -8.08 -5.92
CA SER A 10 3.53 -7.97 -5.48
C SER A 10 3.08 -6.61 -5.96
N ASN A 11 2.32 -6.67 -7.05
CA ASN A 11 1.47 -5.63 -7.59
C ASN A 11 0.44 -5.26 -6.51
N PHE A 12 0.90 -4.67 -5.41
CA PHE A 12 0.08 -3.94 -4.47
C PHE A 12 -0.43 -2.75 -5.25
N GLY A 13 -1.60 -2.93 -5.86
CA GLY A 13 -2.40 -1.86 -6.43
C GLY A 13 -2.63 -0.81 -5.36
N LEU A 14 -1.68 0.12 -5.26
CA LEU A 14 -1.88 1.51 -4.90
C LEU A 14 -2.86 2.04 -5.95
N ALA A 15 -4.14 1.74 -5.75
CA ALA A 15 -5.21 2.46 -6.39
C ALA A 15 -4.95 3.94 -6.07
N ALA A 16 -4.58 4.69 -7.09
CA ALA A 16 -4.40 6.13 -7.08
C ALA A 16 -5.75 6.80 -6.75
N GLY A 17 -6.11 6.78 -5.47
CA GLY A 17 -7.26 7.48 -4.93
C GLY A 17 -6.83 8.88 -4.50
N GLY A 18 -7.06 9.87 -5.37
CA GLY A 18 -7.33 11.26 -5.01
C GLY A 18 -6.24 12.01 -4.24
N LEU A 19 -5.25 12.54 -4.96
CA LEU A 19 -4.42 13.68 -4.49
C LEU A 19 -5.23 14.99 -4.59
N GLY A 20 -6.33 15.08 -3.84
CA GLY A 20 -7.11 16.30 -3.70
C GLY A 20 -6.79 16.99 -2.38
N GLY A 21 -5.95 18.04 -2.43
CA GLY A 21 -5.83 19.03 -1.35
C GLY A 21 -4.59 18.93 -0.45
N LEU A 22 -3.42 19.32 -0.97
CA LEU A 22 -2.26 19.66 -0.13
C LEU A 22 -2.43 21.09 0.41
N THR A 23 -3.19 21.25 1.49
CA THR A 23 -3.09 22.42 2.36
C THR A 23 -1.90 22.24 3.30
N ALA A 24 -1.12 23.30 3.49
CA ALA A 24 0.15 23.31 4.24
C ALA A 24 0.07 22.66 5.64
N PRO A 25 1.16 22.01 6.11
CA PRO A 25 1.23 21.44 7.45
C PRO A 25 1.30 22.56 8.48
N SER A 26 0.20 22.79 9.18
CA SER A 26 0.18 23.59 10.41
C SER A 26 0.89 22.80 11.50
N GLU A 27 1.96 23.37 12.05
CA GLU A 27 2.73 22.84 13.18
C GLU A 27 1.81 22.45 14.33
N ARG A 28 1.55 21.15 14.51
CA ARG A 28 0.91 20.62 15.71
C ARG A 28 1.96 19.98 16.58
N SER A 29 2.48 20.81 17.48
CA SER A 29 3.14 20.40 18.70
C SER A 29 2.22 19.46 19.50
N GLY A 30 2.68 18.24 19.77
CA GLY A 30 2.63 17.57 21.07
C GLY A 30 1.30 17.42 21.83
N ALA A 31 0.14 17.62 21.22
CA ALA A 31 -1.14 17.39 21.88
C ALA A 31 -1.58 15.94 21.67
N ALA A 32 -1.61 15.16 22.75
CA ALA A 32 -2.25 13.85 22.81
C ALA A 32 -3.57 13.90 22.04
N ALA A 33 -3.61 13.22 20.90
CA ALA A 33 -4.73 13.29 19.97
C ALA A 33 -6.01 12.93 20.75
N ALA A 34 -6.90 13.92 20.92
CA ALA A 34 -8.22 13.67 21.45
C ALA A 34 -8.82 12.48 20.69
N PRO A 35 -9.53 11.55 21.37
CA PRO A 35 -10.06 10.37 20.74
C PRO A 35 -10.92 10.81 19.55
N GLN A 36 -10.48 10.45 18.34
CA GLN A 36 -11.27 10.69 17.14
C GLN A 36 -12.50 9.79 17.25
N GLU A 37 -13.56 10.28 17.87
CA GLU A 37 -14.80 9.50 18.10
C GLU A 37 -15.32 8.88 16.80
N GLY A 38 -15.12 9.58 15.67
CA GLY A 38 -15.43 9.08 14.33
C GLY A 38 -14.59 7.87 13.89
N PHE A 39 -13.31 7.82 14.25
CA PHE A 39 -12.44 6.70 13.88
C PHE A 39 -12.84 5.42 14.61
N ALA A 40 -13.11 5.49 15.91
CA ALA A 40 -13.55 4.34 16.69
C ALA A 40 -14.90 3.80 16.17
N ALA A 41 -15.83 4.69 15.80
CA ALA A 41 -17.09 4.30 15.18
C ALA A 41 -16.86 3.60 13.83
N GLU A 42 -15.96 4.12 12.99
CA GLU A 42 -15.63 3.51 11.72
C GLU A 42 -14.99 2.12 11.89
N VAL A 43 -14.04 1.98 12.82
CA VAL A 43 -13.40 0.69 13.12
C VAL A 43 -14.43 -0.33 13.59
N ARG A 44 -15.33 0.05 14.51
CA ARG A 44 -16.44 -0.81 14.94
C ARG A 44 -17.34 -1.20 13.77
N GLU A 45 -17.67 -0.26 12.89
CA GLU A 45 -18.48 -0.53 11.70
C GLU A 45 -17.78 -1.53 10.75
N ARG A 46 -16.47 -1.39 10.54
CA ARG A 46 -15.68 -2.31 9.69
C ARG A 46 -15.64 -3.73 10.26
N PHE A 47 -15.52 -3.86 11.58
CA PHE A 47 -15.39 -5.15 12.26
C PHE A 47 -16.72 -5.81 12.63
N ARG A 48 -17.86 -5.15 12.44
CA ARG A 48 -19.18 -5.65 12.89
C ARG A 48 -19.60 -7.00 12.31
N PHE A 49 -18.99 -7.42 11.19
CA PHE A 49 -19.30 -8.68 10.50
C PHE A 49 -18.32 -9.81 10.83
N LEU A 50 -17.31 -9.55 11.65
CA LEU A 50 -16.26 -10.50 11.99
C LEU A 50 -16.40 -10.91 13.47
N ASN A 51 -16.11 -12.17 13.77
CA ASN A 51 -16.03 -12.63 15.16
C ASN A 51 -14.74 -12.10 15.84
N ALA A 52 -14.62 -12.27 17.15
CA ALA A 52 -13.49 -11.73 17.92
C ALA A 52 -12.12 -12.33 17.51
N GLU A 53 -12.09 -13.56 17.00
CA GLU A 53 -10.86 -14.22 16.56
C GLU A 53 -10.41 -13.68 15.20
N ASP A 54 -11.34 -13.58 14.24
CA ASP A 54 -11.11 -13.00 12.92
C ASP A 54 -10.66 -11.53 13.03
N GLN A 55 -11.26 -10.77 13.96
CA GLN A 55 -10.87 -9.39 14.26
C GLN A 55 -9.39 -9.29 14.69
N LYS A 56 -8.90 -10.22 15.53
CA LYS A 56 -7.49 -10.26 15.94
C LYS A 56 -6.57 -10.55 14.76
N THR A 57 -6.95 -11.51 13.91
CA THR A 57 -6.18 -11.86 12.70
C THR A 57 -6.09 -10.69 11.74
N VAL A 58 -7.19 -9.99 11.48
CA VAL A 58 -7.20 -8.79 10.63
C VAL A 58 -6.39 -7.66 11.26
N CYS A 59 -6.52 -7.42 12.57
CA CYS A 59 -5.73 -6.39 13.26
C CYS A 59 -4.23 -6.64 13.15
N ARG A 60 -3.78 -7.89 13.42
CA ARG A 60 -2.38 -8.29 13.24
C ARG A 60 -1.91 -8.11 11.80
N LEU A 61 -2.75 -8.45 10.82
CA LEU A 61 -2.41 -8.32 9.40
C LEU A 61 -2.23 -6.86 9.01
N GLU A 62 -3.17 -5.99 9.41
CA GLU A 62 -3.09 -4.56 9.12
C GLU A 62 -1.88 -3.91 9.82
N CYS A 63 -1.53 -4.32 11.04
CA CYS A 63 -0.29 -3.90 11.69
C CYS A 63 0.95 -4.30 10.89
N GLN A 64 1.05 -5.55 10.43
CA GLN A 64 2.17 -5.99 9.58
C GLN A 64 2.24 -5.22 8.26
N LEU A 65 1.09 -4.96 7.63
CA LEU A 65 1.03 -4.17 6.41
C LEU A 65 1.44 -2.72 6.65
N ALA A 66 1.07 -2.14 7.80
CA ALA A 66 1.50 -0.80 8.19
C ALA A 66 3.02 -0.75 8.37
N THR A 67 3.62 -1.70 9.08
CA THR A 67 5.09 -1.79 9.24
C THR A 67 5.79 -1.91 7.88
N LYS A 68 5.31 -2.76 6.98
CA LYS A 68 5.89 -2.88 5.62
C LYS A 68 5.82 -1.58 4.83
N ARG A 69 4.73 -0.81 4.97
CA ARG A 69 4.59 0.51 4.32
C ARG A 69 5.55 1.52 4.92
N GLU A 70 5.73 1.52 6.23
CA GLU A 70 6.68 2.37 6.93
C GLU A 70 8.13 2.08 6.48
N GLU A 71 8.53 0.81 6.45
CA GLU A 71 9.83 0.38 5.90
C GLU A 71 10.05 0.83 4.46
N ALA A 72 9.01 0.78 3.62
CA ALA A 72 9.08 1.26 2.24
C ALA A 72 9.27 2.79 2.19
N LEU A 73 8.62 3.54 3.07
CA LEU A 73 8.80 4.99 3.18
C LEU A 73 10.22 5.36 3.65
N TYR A 74 10.79 4.62 4.61
CA TYR A 74 12.19 4.80 5.01
C TYR A 74 13.14 4.61 3.82
N LYS A 75 12.99 3.50 3.09
CA LYS A 75 13.80 3.24 1.89
C LYS A 75 13.68 4.34 0.85
N LEU A 76 12.47 4.87 0.64
CA LEU A 76 12.23 5.97 -0.30
C LEU A 76 12.90 7.27 0.16
N ALA A 77 12.84 7.59 1.46
CA ALA A 77 13.51 8.76 2.02
C ALA A 77 15.03 8.66 1.86
N ASP A 78 15.63 7.51 2.18
CA ASP A 78 17.06 7.25 2.01
C ASP A 78 17.49 7.34 0.54
N GLN A 79 16.73 6.74 -0.37
CA GLN A 79 16.99 6.86 -1.81
C GLN A 79 16.95 8.32 -2.29
N THR A 80 16.00 9.10 -1.78
CA THR A 80 15.88 10.53 -2.10
C THR A 80 17.07 11.32 -1.56
N ILE A 81 17.52 11.04 -0.34
CA ILE A 81 18.72 11.64 0.25
C ILE A 81 19.96 11.32 -0.60
N GLU A 82 20.13 10.06 -1.02
CA GLU A 82 21.26 9.65 -1.86
C GLU A 82 21.23 10.28 -3.25
N GLN A 83 20.05 10.45 -3.85
CA GLN A 83 19.90 11.16 -5.11
C GLN A 83 20.31 12.63 -4.98
N TYR A 84 19.88 13.32 -3.91
CA TYR A 84 20.32 14.69 -3.64
C TYR A 84 21.82 14.78 -3.38
N ARG A 85 22.38 13.83 -2.62
CA ARG A 85 23.83 13.76 -2.38
C ARG A 85 24.61 13.65 -3.68
N ARG A 86 24.22 12.71 -4.56
CA ARG A 86 24.84 12.53 -5.88
C ARG A 86 24.71 13.77 -6.76
N ALA A 87 23.55 14.44 -6.75
CA ALA A 87 23.36 15.67 -7.50
C ALA A 87 24.32 16.78 -7.06
N LEU A 88 24.56 16.92 -5.74
CA LEU A 88 25.53 17.87 -5.20
C LEU A 88 26.97 17.48 -5.53
N GLU A 89 27.32 16.19 -5.49
CA GLU A 89 28.65 15.68 -5.88
C GLU A 89 28.94 15.96 -7.36
N VAL A 90 27.99 15.66 -8.25
CA VAL A 90 28.10 15.96 -9.69
C VAL A 90 28.22 17.47 -9.91
N ASN A 91 27.40 18.28 -9.23
CA ASN A 91 27.51 19.74 -9.31
C ASN A 91 28.90 20.23 -8.88
N GLY A 92 29.43 19.69 -7.77
CA GLY A 92 30.78 20.02 -7.29
C GLY A 92 31.86 19.67 -8.30
N ALA A 93 31.75 18.50 -8.96
CA ALA A 93 32.69 18.09 -10.01
C ALA A 93 32.63 18.99 -11.24
N VAL A 94 31.43 19.38 -11.69
CA VAL A 94 31.25 20.31 -12.81
C VAL A 94 31.87 21.68 -12.48
N VAL A 95 31.59 22.23 -11.29
CA VAL A 95 32.17 23.50 -10.86
C VAL A 95 33.70 23.42 -10.75
N ALA A 96 34.24 22.33 -10.20
CA ALA A 96 35.69 22.11 -10.07
C ALA A 96 36.40 21.95 -11.42
N SER A 97 35.70 21.44 -12.44
CA SER A 97 36.26 21.28 -13.78
C SER A 97 36.50 22.61 -14.52
N GLY A 98 35.95 23.73 -14.02
CA GLY A 98 36.07 25.04 -14.65
C GLY A 98 35.38 25.13 -16.01
N GLN A 99 34.47 24.21 -16.32
CA GLN A 99 33.68 24.27 -17.55
C GLN A 99 32.81 25.52 -17.53
N VAL A 100 33.02 26.38 -18.53
CA VAL A 100 32.21 27.55 -18.78
C VAL A 100 31.22 27.18 -19.89
N GLY A 101 29.96 27.54 -19.73
CA GLY A 101 28.94 27.36 -20.77
C GLY A 101 29.24 28.20 -22.01
N GLU A 102 28.58 27.90 -23.13
CA GLU A 102 28.77 28.61 -24.40
C GLU A 102 28.50 30.13 -24.28
N GLU A 103 27.69 30.55 -23.31
CA GLU A 103 27.36 31.95 -23.03
C GLU A 103 28.29 32.61 -22.00
N GLY A 104 29.35 31.95 -21.55
CA GLY A 104 30.25 32.49 -20.54
C GLY A 104 29.75 32.34 -19.09
N GLU A 105 28.56 31.78 -18.88
CA GLU A 105 28.03 31.48 -17.55
C GLU A 105 28.72 30.24 -16.95
N ALA A 106 28.97 30.27 -15.63
CA ALA A 106 29.56 29.13 -14.93
C ALA A 106 28.61 27.93 -15.02
N MET A 107 29.10 26.80 -15.55
CA MET A 107 28.31 25.58 -15.60
C MET A 107 28.13 25.05 -14.18
N GLY A 108 26.89 25.03 -13.68
CA GLY A 108 26.59 24.61 -12.32
C GLY A 108 25.19 24.99 -11.87
N LEU A 109 24.75 24.38 -10.77
CA LEU A 109 23.52 24.75 -10.10
C LEU A 109 23.68 26.12 -9.43
N PRO A 110 22.65 26.99 -9.46
CA PRO A 110 22.71 28.26 -8.75
C PRO A 110 22.87 28.01 -7.25
N PRO A 111 23.63 28.86 -6.53
CA PRO A 111 23.96 28.64 -5.11
C PRO A 111 22.71 28.59 -4.22
N GLU A 112 21.65 29.30 -4.61
CA GLU A 112 20.37 29.26 -3.91
C GLU A 112 19.68 27.89 -4.01
N LEU A 113 19.84 27.18 -5.13
CA LEU A 113 19.29 25.83 -5.29
C LEU A 113 20.10 24.81 -4.49
N VAL A 114 21.43 24.96 -4.43
CA VAL A 114 22.31 24.13 -3.58
C VAL A 114 21.87 24.21 -2.13
N LYS A 115 21.69 25.42 -1.58
CA LYS A 115 21.20 25.63 -0.21
C LYS A 115 19.83 24.97 0.04
N ARG A 116 18.91 25.04 -0.93
CA ARG A 116 17.59 24.39 -0.82
C ARG A 116 17.69 22.86 -0.80
N ILE A 117 18.57 22.27 -1.62
CA ILE A 117 18.81 20.83 -1.64
C ILE A 117 19.38 20.37 -0.30
N GLU A 118 20.39 21.08 0.22
CA GLU A 118 20.98 20.79 1.53
C GLU A 118 19.96 20.89 2.67
N ALA A 119 19.15 21.95 2.68
CA ALA A 119 18.08 22.11 3.66
C ALA A 119 17.05 20.97 3.60
N ARG A 120 16.67 20.52 2.39
CA ARG A 120 15.75 19.39 2.20
C ARG A 120 16.37 18.06 2.63
N MET A 121 17.63 17.81 2.32
CA MET A 121 18.36 16.63 2.81
C MET A 121 18.39 16.60 4.33
N LYS A 122 18.68 17.74 4.97
CA LYS A 122 18.66 17.87 6.43
C LYS A 122 17.28 17.54 6.99
N LEU A 123 16.22 18.15 6.45
CA LEU A 123 14.84 17.89 6.87
C LEU A 123 14.47 16.40 6.76
N LEU A 124 14.83 15.74 5.65
CA LEU A 124 14.54 14.32 5.45
C LEU A 124 15.29 13.45 6.47
N ARG A 125 16.57 13.73 6.74
CA ARG A 125 17.35 13.03 7.75
C ARG A 125 16.77 13.21 9.15
N ASP A 126 16.44 14.45 9.51
CA ASP A 126 15.85 14.78 10.81
C ASP A 126 14.50 14.06 10.98
N THR A 127 13.69 13.98 9.92
CA THR A 127 12.42 13.25 9.92
C THR A 127 12.63 11.74 10.09
N VAL A 128 13.55 11.14 9.33
CA VAL A 128 13.87 9.70 9.45
C VAL A 128 14.37 9.38 10.86
N MET A 129 15.23 10.23 11.43
CA MET A 129 15.72 10.07 12.81
C MET A 129 14.60 10.21 13.84
N ALA A 130 13.69 11.17 13.65
CA ALA A 130 12.56 11.38 14.55
C ALA A 130 11.61 10.17 14.58
N VAL A 131 11.23 9.65 13.40
CA VAL A 131 10.36 8.46 13.32
C VAL A 131 11.08 7.21 13.84
N ALA A 132 12.38 7.07 13.59
CA ALA A 132 13.17 5.93 14.09
C ALA A 132 13.34 5.93 15.63
N ALA A 133 13.16 7.09 16.28
CA ALA A 133 13.18 7.21 17.73
C ALA A 133 11.84 6.79 18.39
N GLU A 134 10.76 6.69 17.62
CA GLU A 134 9.47 6.26 18.14
C GLU A 134 9.48 4.74 18.44
N PRO A 135 9.03 4.31 19.64
CA PRO A 135 9.04 2.90 20.00
C PRO A 135 8.02 2.12 19.15
N THR A 136 8.54 1.23 18.29
CA THR A 136 7.69 0.37 17.46
C THR A 136 7.21 -0.85 18.25
N VAL A 137 5.90 -1.07 18.30
CA VAL A 137 5.31 -2.28 18.89
C VAL A 137 5.36 -3.40 17.86
N SER A 138 6.24 -4.38 18.06
CA SER A 138 6.29 -5.58 17.21
C SER A 138 5.28 -6.62 17.70
N LEU A 139 4.29 -6.93 16.85
CA LEU A 139 3.39 -8.05 17.07
C LEU A 139 4.02 -9.34 16.51
N PRO A 140 3.71 -10.53 17.09
CA PRO A 140 4.18 -11.80 16.55
C PRO A 140 3.81 -11.96 15.07
N GLN A 141 4.75 -12.46 14.27
CA GLN A 141 4.52 -12.61 12.84
C GLN A 141 3.37 -13.59 12.56
N LEU A 142 2.49 -13.20 11.63
CA LEU A 142 1.44 -14.08 11.12
C LEU A 142 2.04 -15.14 10.21
N THR A 143 1.63 -16.39 10.43
CA THR A 143 1.89 -17.50 9.52
C THR A 143 1.27 -17.23 8.14
N PRO A 144 1.77 -17.83 7.04
CA PRO A 144 1.20 -17.64 5.70
C PRO A 144 -0.30 -17.98 5.62
N LEU A 145 -0.75 -18.98 6.39
CA LEU A 145 -2.16 -19.36 6.47
C LEU A 145 -3.00 -18.26 7.13
N GLU A 146 -2.55 -17.71 8.27
CA GLU A 146 -3.24 -16.61 8.94
C GLU A 146 -3.25 -15.33 8.08
N GLN A 147 -2.19 -15.08 7.29
CA GLN A 147 -2.17 -13.97 6.33
C GLN A 147 -3.28 -14.14 5.28
N ALA A 148 -3.38 -15.33 4.67
CA ALA A 148 -4.44 -15.62 3.70
C ALA A 148 -5.85 -15.49 4.30
N GLN A 149 -6.03 -15.97 5.54
CA GLN A 149 -7.28 -15.79 6.29
C GLN A 149 -7.59 -14.31 6.53
N GLY A 150 -6.61 -13.54 7.00
CA GLY A 150 -6.77 -12.10 7.21
C GLY A 150 -7.18 -11.36 5.94
N PHE A 151 -6.60 -11.70 4.78
CA PHE A 151 -7.02 -11.12 3.50
C PHE A 151 -8.46 -11.49 3.13
N ALA A 152 -8.87 -12.75 3.36
CA ALA A 152 -10.23 -13.19 3.12
C ALA A 152 -11.23 -12.45 4.03
N PHE A 153 -10.93 -12.33 5.32
CA PHE A 153 -11.75 -11.61 6.30
C PHE A 153 -11.86 -10.12 5.99
N THR A 154 -10.75 -9.46 5.63
CA THR A 154 -10.76 -8.05 5.20
C THR A 154 -11.61 -7.85 3.95
N SER A 155 -11.51 -8.76 2.97
CA SER A 155 -12.29 -8.70 1.72
C SER A 155 -13.78 -8.91 1.97
N TYR A 156 -14.11 -9.88 2.84
CA TYR A 156 -15.47 -10.15 3.27
C TYR A 156 -16.07 -8.94 4.00
N ALA A 157 -15.38 -8.37 4.99
CA ALA A 157 -15.85 -7.22 5.75
C ALA A 157 -16.10 -6.00 4.86
N LYS A 158 -15.21 -5.73 3.89
CA LYS A 158 -15.39 -4.65 2.89
C LYS A 158 -16.65 -4.87 2.04
N THR A 159 -16.84 -6.10 1.55
CA THR A 159 -18.01 -6.44 0.72
C THR A 159 -19.31 -6.35 1.51
N ALA A 160 -19.32 -6.87 2.74
CA ALA A 160 -20.48 -6.81 3.63
C ALA A 160 -20.86 -5.36 3.99
N ARG A 161 -19.87 -4.47 4.16
CA ARG A 161 -20.09 -3.04 4.40
C ARG A 161 -20.75 -2.36 3.18
N VAL A 162 -20.24 -2.60 1.98
CA VAL A 162 -20.81 -2.05 0.74
C VAL A 162 -22.23 -2.55 0.53
N MET A 163 -22.46 -3.86 0.70
CA MET A 163 -23.79 -4.46 0.58
C MET A 163 -24.78 -3.91 1.61
N SER A 164 -24.34 -3.68 2.84
CA SER A 164 -25.20 -3.06 3.86
C SER A 164 -25.54 -1.62 3.52
N LYS A 165 -24.59 -0.82 3.07
CA LYS A 165 -24.85 0.56 2.63
C LYS A 165 -25.80 0.60 1.43
N ALA A 166 -25.63 -0.30 0.47
CA ALA A 166 -26.52 -0.44 -0.68
C ALA A 166 -27.94 -0.82 -0.23
N ALA A 167 -28.08 -1.81 0.66
CA ALA A 167 -29.38 -2.22 1.19
C ALA A 167 -30.11 -1.09 1.92
N GLU A 168 -29.39 -0.25 2.69
CA GLU A 168 -29.98 0.93 3.33
C GLU A 168 -30.37 2.03 2.32
N ALA A 169 -29.57 2.24 1.27
CA ALA A 169 -29.92 3.18 0.20
C ALA A 169 -31.22 2.76 -0.52
N PHE A 170 -31.38 1.47 -0.84
CA PHE A 170 -32.59 0.97 -1.48
C PHE A 170 -33.84 1.11 -0.61
N LYS A 171 -33.72 0.91 0.72
CA LYS A 171 -34.85 1.12 1.64
C LYS A 171 -35.33 2.58 1.65
N GLY A 172 -34.44 3.55 1.44
CA GLY A 172 -34.78 4.97 1.43
C GLY A 172 -35.57 5.43 0.20
N GLU A 173 -35.37 4.80 -0.97
CA GLU A 173 -36.03 5.21 -2.23
C GLU A 173 -37.40 4.54 -2.47
N THR A 174 -37.72 3.44 -1.77
CA THR A 174 -38.93 2.64 -2.10
C THR A 174 -40.23 3.23 -1.52
N GLN A 175 -40.21 4.40 -0.88
CA GLN A 175 -41.40 4.93 -0.19
C GLN A 175 -42.30 5.82 -1.06
N ASP A 176 -41.82 6.36 -2.19
CA ASP A 176 -42.59 7.32 -3.01
C ASP A 176 -42.79 6.98 -4.50
N SER A 177 -42.16 5.93 -5.03
CA SER A 177 -42.34 5.56 -6.45
C SER A 177 -42.64 4.06 -6.63
N GLY A 178 -43.91 3.77 -6.92
CA GLY A 178 -44.38 2.41 -7.17
C GLY A 178 -43.70 1.79 -8.39
N GLY A 179 -42.94 0.71 -8.15
CA GLY A 179 -42.79 -0.36 -9.13
C GLY A 179 -41.41 -0.60 -9.73
N LEU A 180 -40.38 -0.85 -8.91
CA LEU A 180 -39.30 -1.77 -9.32
C LEU A 180 -38.74 -2.49 -8.08
N THR A 181 -39.04 -3.78 -7.95
CA THR A 181 -38.70 -4.58 -6.77
C THR A 181 -37.20 -4.90 -6.73
N GLY A 182 -36.52 -4.50 -5.65
CA GLY A 182 -35.07 -4.68 -5.43
C GLY A 182 -34.51 -6.12 -5.49
N GLN A 183 -35.37 -7.13 -5.66
CA GLN A 183 -34.96 -8.52 -5.92
C GLN A 183 -34.19 -8.70 -7.23
N GLN A 184 -34.46 -7.89 -8.27
CA GLN A 184 -33.81 -8.07 -9.57
C GLN A 184 -32.34 -7.62 -9.58
N LEU A 185 -31.98 -6.62 -8.78
CA LEU A 185 -30.62 -6.07 -8.77
C LEU A 185 -29.66 -6.90 -7.89
N LEU A 186 -30.17 -7.49 -6.81
CA LEU A 186 -29.39 -8.40 -5.95
C LEU A 186 -28.97 -9.70 -6.67
N GLY A 187 -29.75 -10.14 -7.66
CA GLY A 187 -29.45 -11.33 -8.47
C GLY A 187 -28.20 -11.18 -9.34
N GLY A 188 -27.94 -9.97 -9.87
CA GLY A 188 -26.81 -9.70 -10.77
C GLY A 188 -25.45 -9.72 -10.08
N ALA A 189 -25.34 -9.14 -8.88
CA ALA A 189 -24.06 -9.05 -8.15
C ALA A 189 -23.54 -10.42 -7.68
N ARG A 190 -24.44 -11.35 -7.34
CA ARG A 190 -24.09 -12.70 -6.90
C ARG A 190 -23.50 -13.55 -8.04
N ALA A 191 -23.95 -13.35 -9.28
CA ALA A 191 -23.41 -14.00 -10.46
C ALA A 191 -21.98 -13.52 -10.81
N ALA A 192 -21.70 -12.23 -10.63
CA ALA A 192 -20.37 -11.66 -10.91
C ALA A 192 -19.28 -12.17 -9.95
N PHE A 193 -19.58 -12.29 -8.64
CA PHE A 193 -18.62 -12.84 -7.67
C PHE A 193 -18.36 -14.34 -7.84
N GLY A 194 -19.38 -15.12 -8.25
CA GLY A 194 -19.20 -16.55 -8.54
C GLY A 194 -18.19 -16.83 -9.67
N SER A 195 -18.12 -15.93 -10.66
CA SER A 195 -17.16 -15.99 -11.78
C SER A 195 -15.70 -15.77 -11.36
N LEU A 196 -15.45 -15.01 -10.29
CA LEU A 196 -14.09 -14.76 -9.79
C LEU A 196 -13.57 -15.96 -8.96
N ALA A 197 -14.44 -16.57 -8.15
CA ALA A 197 -14.09 -17.69 -7.28
C ALA A 197 -13.74 -18.98 -8.07
N SER A 198 -14.37 -19.20 -9.23
CA SER A 198 -14.07 -20.34 -10.09
C SER A 198 -12.68 -20.26 -10.71
N ARG A 199 -12.16 -19.05 -10.98
CA ARG A 199 -10.79 -18.86 -11.51
C ARG A 199 -9.70 -19.15 -10.48
N PHE A 200 -9.94 -18.88 -9.20
CA PHE A 200 -8.98 -19.21 -8.14
C PHE A 200 -8.94 -20.72 -7.83
N ARG A 201 -10.06 -21.43 -7.98
CA ARG A 201 -10.10 -22.89 -7.78
C ARG A 201 -9.47 -23.67 -8.96
N GLY A 202 -9.47 -23.11 -10.17
CA GLY A 202 -8.94 -23.79 -11.36
C GLY A 202 -7.40 -23.80 -11.49
N ARG A 203 -6.66 -22.96 -10.76
CA ARG A 203 -5.20 -22.82 -10.95
C ARG A 203 -4.35 -23.72 -10.04
N ALA A 204 -4.92 -24.33 -9.02
CA ALA A 204 -4.19 -25.21 -8.09
C ALA A 204 -4.23 -26.70 -8.45
N GLY A 205 -4.89 -27.09 -9.55
CA GLY A 205 -5.15 -28.50 -9.90
C GLY A 205 -4.64 -28.98 -11.26
N SER A 206 -3.95 -28.14 -12.04
CA SER A 206 -3.44 -28.50 -13.38
C SER A 206 -1.90 -28.52 -13.41
N GLY A 207 -1.32 -29.29 -12.50
CA GLY A 207 0.08 -29.76 -12.56
C GLY A 207 0.09 -31.25 -12.89
N GLY A 208 -0.60 -31.62 -13.97
CA GLY A 208 -0.67 -32.99 -14.45
C GLY A 208 0.62 -33.36 -15.18
N ALA A 209 1.42 -34.19 -14.52
CA ALA A 209 2.19 -35.31 -15.07
C ALA A 209 2.95 -35.06 -16.40
N GLU A 210 4.18 -34.56 -16.31
CA GLU A 210 5.18 -34.84 -17.34
C GLU A 210 5.70 -36.29 -17.18
N SER A 211 5.52 -37.00 -18.29
CA SER A 211 5.78 -38.40 -18.59
C SER A 211 7.20 -38.91 -18.23
N PRO A 212 7.35 -40.09 -17.60
CA PRO A 212 8.62 -40.80 -17.54
C PRO A 212 8.74 -41.72 -18.76
N GLY A 213 9.75 -41.53 -19.63
CA GLY A 213 10.02 -42.51 -20.69
C GLY A 213 10.94 -42.05 -21.81
N GLY A 214 12.23 -41.87 -21.52
CA GLY A 214 13.28 -41.74 -22.53
C GLY A 214 14.31 -42.86 -22.38
N SER A 215 14.15 -43.92 -23.16
CA SER A 215 15.00 -45.11 -23.20
C SER A 215 16.42 -44.80 -23.68
N PHE A 216 17.38 -45.34 -22.93
CA PHE A 216 18.81 -45.41 -23.23
C PHE A 216 19.04 -46.33 -24.44
N GLN A 217 19.70 -45.85 -25.50
CA GLN A 217 20.14 -46.68 -26.62
C GLN A 217 21.64 -46.49 -26.84
N SER A 218 22.37 -47.57 -26.58
CA SER A 218 23.82 -47.72 -26.76
C SER A 218 24.16 -48.15 -28.18
N GLN A 219 25.19 -47.52 -28.76
CA GLN A 219 26.13 -48.11 -29.71
C GLN A 219 27.53 -47.60 -29.39
#